data_AF-A0A1H3YLZ7-F1
#
_entry.id   AF-A0A1H3YLZ7-F1
#
_cell.length_a   1.000
_cell.length_b   1.000
_cell.length_c   1.000
_cell.angle_alpha   90.00
_cell.angle_beta   90.00
_cell.angle_gamma   90.00
#
_symmetry.space_group_name_H-M   'P 1'
#
loop_
_entity.id
_entity.type
_entity.pdbx_description
1 polymer ?
#
loop_
_entity_poly.entity_id
_entity_poly.type
_entity_poly.pdbx_seq_one_letter_code
_entity_poly.pdbx_strand_id
1 'polypeptide(L)' 'MTGHFSKFIDRGAWRIHSSNVESTDNIRNVAFLNPDGSKVMVVLNNSDMERVIEIQDQTEVIGSILPARSTATYKWSNN' A
#
# COMPACT_ATOMS: atom_id res chain seq x y z
N MET A 1 -3.58 17.94 4.47
CA MET A 1 -3.48 16.58 3.89
C MET A 1 -3.41 15.60 5.06
N THR A 2 -4.55 15.33 5.70
CA THR A 2 -4.58 14.66 7.02
C THR A 2 -5.88 13.87 7.16
N GLY A 3 -6.08 12.90 6.26
CA GLY A 3 -7.33 12.12 6.25
C GLY A 3 -7.34 10.83 5.42
N HIS A 4 -6.30 10.53 4.63
CA HIS A 4 -6.29 9.32 3.79
C HIS A 4 -5.81 8.05 4.51
N PHE A 5 -5.06 8.18 5.61
CA PHE A 5 -4.39 7.04 6.25
C PHE A 5 -5.14 6.52 7.49
N SER A 6 -5.69 7.41 8.31
CA SER A 6 -6.29 7.05 9.61
C SER A 6 -7.62 6.30 9.51
N LYS A 7 -8.27 6.28 8.34
CA LYS A 7 -9.52 5.51 8.15
C LYS A 7 -9.26 3.99 8.05
N PHE A 8 -8.06 3.59 7.63
CA PHE A 8 -7.77 2.19 7.29
C PHE A 8 -6.85 1.50 8.30
N ILE A 9 -6.10 2.29 9.08
CA ILE A 9 -5.16 1.80 10.09
C ILE A 9 -5.84 1.91 11.46
N ASP A 10 -6.16 0.77 12.04
CA ASP A 10 -6.84 0.68 13.33
C ASP A 10 -5.88 0.99 14.49
N ARG A 11 -6.44 1.44 15.62
CA ARG A 11 -5.64 1.62 16.84
C ARG A 11 -5.03 0.28 17.24
N GLY A 12 -3.71 0.26 17.41
CA GLY A 12 -2.97 -0.96 17.72
C GLY A 12 -2.37 -1.66 16.51
N ALA A 13 -2.59 -1.15 15.29
CA ALA A 13 -1.87 -1.64 14.11
C ALA A 13 -0.36 -1.43 14.26
N TRP A 14 0.43 -2.38 13.75
CA TRP A 14 1.89 -2.25 13.68
C TRP A 14 2.38 -2.29 12.24
N ARG A 15 3.49 -1.59 12.00
CA ARG A 15 4.16 -1.61 10.69
C ARG A 15 4.78 -2.98 10.45
N ILE A 16 4.53 -3.56 9.28
CA ILE A 16 5.15 -4.80 8.82
C ILE A 16 6.16 -4.49 7.70
N HIS A 17 7.03 -5.46 7.41
CA HIS A 17 7.99 -5.33 6.32
C HIS A 17 7.26 -5.26 4.97
N SER A 18 7.70 -4.36 4.09
CA SER A 18 7.30 -4.28 2.70
C SER A 18 8.53 -4.03 1.85
N SER A 19 8.68 -4.78 0.75
CA SER A 19 9.75 -4.57 -0.21
C SER A 19 9.36 -3.45 -1.19
N ASN A 20 10.36 -2.70 -1.65
CA ASN A 20 10.20 -1.86 -2.82
C ASN A 20 10.59 -2.68 -4.05
N VAL A 21 9.87 -2.49 -5.16
CA VAL A 21 10.32 -3.05 -6.44
C VAL A 21 11.49 -2.18 -6.91
N GLU A 22 12.69 -2.76 -6.94
CA GLU A 22 13.97 -2.06 -7.17
C GLU A 22 14.02 -1.25 -8.47
N SER A 23 13.16 -1.52 -9.46
CA SER A 23 13.09 -0.84 -10.75
C SER A 23 12.17 0.39 -10.80
N THR A 24 11.49 0.73 -9.71
CA THR A 24 10.53 1.85 -9.67
C THR A 24 11.05 3.02 -8.85
N ASP A 25 12.04 3.71 -9.41
CA ASP A 25 12.41 5.05 -8.93
C ASP A 25 11.14 5.91 -8.88
N ASN A 26 10.78 6.35 -7.68
CA ASN A 26 9.60 7.15 -7.32
C ASN A 26 8.30 6.42 -6.93
N ILE A 27 8.31 5.08 -6.76
CA ILE A 27 7.27 4.41 -5.97
C ILE A 27 7.77 4.21 -4.54
N ARG A 28 6.95 4.60 -3.56
CA ARG A 28 7.21 4.37 -2.14
C ARG A 28 6.02 3.64 -1.54
N ASN A 29 6.25 2.72 -0.62
CA ASN A 29 5.18 2.06 0.10
C ASN A 29 5.48 1.92 1.59
N VAL A 30 4.42 1.64 2.35
CA VAL A 30 4.49 1.17 3.73
C VAL A 30 3.31 0.25 3.99
N ALA A 31 3.54 -0.84 4.72
CA ALA A 31 2.51 -1.80 5.08
C ALA A 31 2.28 -1.87 6.60
N PHE A 32 1.04 -2.16 6.98
CA PHE A 32 0.59 -2.32 8.35
C PHE A 32 -0.26 -3.59 8.49
N LEU A 33 -0.20 -4.21 9.67
CA LEU A 33 -1.13 -5.24 10.10
C LEU A 33 -2.05 -4.65 11.17
N ASN A 34 -3.35 -4.67 10.92
CA ASN A 34 -4.36 -4.29 11.91
C ASN A 34 -4.59 -5.43 12.93
N PRO A 35 -5.08 -5.12 14.14
CA PRO A 35 -5.40 -6.14 15.14
C PRO A 35 -6.48 -7.15 14.70
N ASP A 36 -7.35 -6.76 13.76
CA ASP A 36 -8.38 -7.63 13.15
C ASP A 36 -7.78 -8.67 12.16
N GLY A 37 -6.46 -8.62 11.93
CA GLY A 37 -5.74 -9.48 10.98
C GLY A 37 -5.72 -8.95 9.55
N SER A 38 -6.45 -7.87 9.24
CA SER A 38 -6.38 -7.23 7.93
C SER A 38 -5.06 -6.52 7.73
N LYS A 39 -4.57 -6.53 6.49
CA LYS A 39 -3.37 -5.82 6.08
C LYS A 39 -3.74 -4.56 5.33
N VAL A 40 -2.91 -3.54 5.49
CA VAL A 40 -3.06 -2.25 4.82
C VAL A 40 -1.74 -1.89 4.17
N MET A 41 -1.75 -1.54 2.89
CA MET A 41 -0.61 -0.95 2.22
C MET A 41 -0.97 0.44 1.71
N VAL A 42 -0.10 1.39 2.02
CA VAL A 42 -0.14 2.73 1.44
C VAL A 42 0.93 2.79 0.37
N VAL A 43 0.56 3.20 -0.84
CA VAL A 43 1.48 3.36 -1.97
C VAL A 43 1.42 4.79 -2.48
N LEU A 44 2.59 5.40 -2.62
CA LEU A 44 2.80 6.73 -3.20
C LEU A 44 3.46 6.56 -4.56
N ASN A 45 2.80 7.05 -5.61
CA ASN A 45 3.42 7.28 -6.90
C ASN A 45 3.87 8.74 -6.98
N ASN A 46 5.16 8.98 -6.75
CA ASN A 46 5.78 10.30 -6.86
C ASN A 46 6.34 10.58 -8.27
N SER A 47 6.11 9.69 -9.25
CA SER A 47 6.52 9.93 -10.63
C SER A 47 5.51 10.81 -11.38
N ASP A 48 5.97 11.39 -12.49
CA ASP A 48 5.14 12.18 -13.43
C ASP A 48 4.35 11.32 -14.42
N MET A 49 4.39 9.99 -14.25
CA MET A 49 3.69 9.04 -15.09
C MET A 49 2.80 8.14 -14.26
N GLU A 50 1.78 7.59 -14.90
CA GLU A 50 1.02 6.49 -14.35
C GLU A 50 1.91 5.26 -14.17
N ARG A 51 1.63 4.48 -13.11
CA ARG A 51 2.36 3.25 -12.79
C ARG A 51 1.40 2.13 -12.50
N VAL A 52 1.62 1.00 -13.17
CA VAL A 52 1.00 -0.26 -12.80
C VAL A 52 1.81 -0.86 -11.65
N ILE A 53 1.11 -1.25 -10.58
CA ILE A 53 1.71 -1.93 -9.43
C ILE A 53 0.99 -3.24 -9.18
N GLU A 54 1.71 -4.16 -8.55
CA GLU A 54 1.14 -5.36 -7.97
C GLU A 54 1.57 -5.45 -6.51
N ILE A 55 0.59 -5.62 -5.62
CA ILE A 55 0.82 -5.94 -4.22
C ILE A 55 0.73 -7.45 -4.10
N GLN A 56 1.84 -8.09 -3.74
CA GLN A 56 1.94 -9.53 -3.58
C GLN A 56 2.04 -9.87 -2.08
N ASP A 57 1.14 -10.72 -1.61
CA ASP A 57 1.09 -11.17 -0.22
C ASP A 57 0.72 -12.65 -0.14
N GLN A 58 1.75 -13.50 -0.08
CA GLN A 58 1.64 -14.96 -0.08
C GLN A 58 0.82 -15.49 -1.26
N THR A 59 -0.49 -15.70 -1.06
CA THR A 59 -1.43 -16.22 -2.05
C THR A 59 -2.25 -15.14 -2.74
N GLU A 60 -2.24 -13.91 -2.23
CA GLU A 60 -3.00 -12.78 -2.78
C GLU A 60 -2.13 -11.89 -3.66
N VAL A 61 -2.71 -11.49 -4.80
CA VAL A 61 -2.12 -10.51 -5.71
C VAL A 61 -3.17 -9.45 -6.02
N ILE A 62 -2.85 -8.20 -5.72
CA ILE A 62 -3.72 -7.06 -5.99
C ILE A 62 -3.03 -6.18 -7.04
N GLY A 63 -3.54 -6.23 -8.27
CA GLY A 63 -3.11 -5.35 -9.35
C GLY A 63 -3.81 -3.98 -9.27
N SER A 64 -3.05 -2.90 -9.46
CA SER A 64 -3.63 -1.55 -9.48
C SER A 64 -2.86 -0.60 -10.39
N ILE A 65 -3.58 0.38 -10.92
CA ILE A 65 -3.02 1.45 -11.72
C ILE A 65 -3.03 2.73 -10.86
N LEU A 66 -1.86 3.25 -10.53
CA LEU A 66 -1.70 4.51 -9.81
C LEU A 66 -1.42 5.66 -10.79
N PRO A 67 -2.29 6.67 -10.86
CA PRO A 67 -2.01 7.89 -11.61
C PRO A 67 -0.70 8.56 -11.19
N ALA A 68 -0.16 9.42 -12.05
CA ALA A 68 0.98 10.28 -11.69
C ALA A 68 0.67 11.10 -10.43
N ARG A 69 1.69 11.34 -9.59
CA ARG A 69 1.58 12.18 -8.38
C ARG A 69 0.41 11.81 -7.47
N SER A 70 0.15 10.52 -7.28
CA SER A 70 -1.01 10.02 -6.51
C SER A 70 -0.61 9.19 -5.30
N THR A 71 -1.54 9.02 -4.36
CA THR A 71 -1.41 8.11 -3.22
C THR A 71 -2.66 7.24 -3.14
N ALA A 72 -2.47 5.94 -2.96
CA ALA A 72 -3.54 4.97 -2.80
C ALA A 72 -3.34 4.16 -1.52
N THR A 73 -4.46 3.75 -0.92
CA THR A 73 -4.49 2.88 0.26
C THR A 73 -5.28 1.63 -0.08
N TYR A 74 -4.68 0.48 0.16
CA TYR A 74 -5.27 -0.83 -0.08
C TYR A 74 -5.42 -1.53 1.27
N LYS A 75 -6.60 -2.07 1.55
CA LYS A 75 -6.86 -2.93 2.73
C LYS A 75 -7.41 -4.26 2.23
N TRP A 76 -6.86 -5.37 2.73
CA TRP A 76 -7.30 -6.72 2.41
C TRP A 76 -7.18 -7.63 3.64
N SER A 77 -7.86 -8.78 3.60
CA SER A 77 -7.84 -9.77 4.67
C SER A 77 -7.54 -11.13 4.06
N ASN A 78 -6.55 -11.83 4.60
CA ASN A 78 -6.30 -13.23 4.23
C ASN A 78 -7.45 -14.07 4.79
N ASN A 79 -8.17 -14.76 3.91
CA ASN A 79 -9.23 -15.70 4.28
C ASN A 79 -8.65 -17.03 4.79
#